data_AF-A0A7I9VZV7-F1
#
_entry.id   AF-A0A7I9VZV7-F1
#
_cell.length_a   1.000
_cell.length_b   1.000
_cell.length_c   1.000
_cell.angle_alpha   90.00
_cell.angle_beta   90.00
_cell.angle_gamma   90.00
#
_symmetry.space_group_name_H-M   'P 1'
#
loop_
_entity.id
_entity.type
_entity.pdbx_description
1 polymer ?
#
loop_
_entity_poly.entity_id
_entity_poly.type
_entity_poly.pdbx_seq_one_letter_code
_entity_poly.pdbx_strand_id
1 'polypeptide(L)'
;MTTQLTVVTDKVSAAAETAHLHRLAATHSAVGATDVGLTLDFDDVTALSWERHDDYSLYTFHQPLDPAVLGAQADLLALLPLPAGWLAAIPGRTLAAVHVVLLSAHGWSDEDAAGFAQRTLGPGRLVGSRLRDDAARLYTTYRLYSDGTSRFLMLCEPMTEGRAGRITGSLLDVERYRMLALLAYPPARAMVPRMTELEARLAELARGIEDEQRDDRQLLDELIGLSAVVEYEIATHAGRFDAASAYYAIVQQRIEYLRGSSLPGLMGVFTFLRRRLVPAMATVEAAKHRMEGLSGRVSRTADVLRTRVEVTAEMHTQQLLSGLRRGQTLQLRLQQTVEGLSIAAISYYMVGLVGYLAKGLKSLGLPIDESVTTAAAIPVAVIVVWRTVHRVRRHIHGADTDGDGGT
;
A
#
# COMPACT_ATOMS: atom_id res chain seq x y z
N MET A 1 4.47 22.72 -37.62
CA MET A 1 5.27 21.92 -36.68
C MET A 1 4.68 22.07 -35.29
N THR A 2 4.64 20.98 -34.53
CA THR A 2 4.27 21.00 -33.12
C THR A 2 5.45 20.50 -32.29
N THR A 3 5.85 21.23 -31.25
CA THR A 3 6.88 20.82 -30.29
C THR A 3 6.25 20.70 -28.93
N GLN A 4 6.34 19.52 -28.30
CA GLN A 4 5.80 19.29 -26.97
C GLN A 4 6.91 18.93 -25.99
N LEU A 5 6.93 19.61 -24.85
CA LEU A 5 7.80 19.34 -23.71
C LEU A 5 6.94 18.84 -22.55
N THR A 6 7.27 17.67 -22.04
CA THR A 6 6.69 17.14 -20.79
C THR A 6 7.74 17.31 -19.69
N VAL A 7 7.42 18.07 -18.65
CA VAL A 7 8.33 18.41 -17.55
C VAL A 7 7.76 17.89 -16.24
N VAL A 8 8.51 17.06 -15.53
CA VAL A 8 8.08 16.51 -14.22
C VAL A 8 8.29 17.56 -13.13
N THR A 9 7.27 17.74 -12.29
CA THR A 9 7.14 18.86 -11.35
C THR A 9 7.21 18.45 -9.87
N ASP A 10 7.62 17.22 -9.53
CA ASP A 10 7.68 16.61 -8.18
C ASP A 10 8.12 17.52 -6.99
N LYS A 11 8.89 18.59 -7.26
CA LYS A 11 9.41 19.55 -6.25
C LYS A 11 9.26 21.02 -6.66
N VAL A 12 8.52 21.29 -7.72
CA VAL A 12 8.40 22.62 -8.32
C VAL A 12 7.13 23.28 -7.83
N SER A 13 7.29 24.42 -7.14
CA SER A 13 6.16 25.25 -6.76
C SER A 13 5.44 25.77 -8.00
N ALA A 14 4.10 25.77 -7.98
CA ALA A 14 3.30 26.36 -9.04
C ALA A 14 3.69 27.81 -9.33
N ALA A 15 4.04 28.57 -8.29
CA ALA A 15 4.49 29.95 -8.43
C ALA A 15 5.78 30.08 -9.27
N ALA A 16 6.69 29.10 -9.22
CA ALA A 16 7.93 29.14 -9.99
C ALA A 16 7.68 28.98 -11.50
N GLU A 17 6.76 28.09 -11.89
CA GLU A 17 6.37 27.89 -13.29
C GLU A 17 5.55 29.07 -13.80
N THR A 18 4.59 29.56 -13.02
CA THR A 18 3.81 30.74 -13.40
C THR A 18 4.72 31.96 -13.55
N ALA A 19 5.70 32.17 -12.65
CA ALA A 19 6.68 33.23 -12.79
C ALA A 19 7.58 33.05 -14.03
N HIS A 20 7.91 31.81 -14.39
CA HIS A 20 8.66 31.52 -15.62
C HIS A 20 7.88 31.89 -16.88
N LEU A 21 6.60 31.53 -16.93
CA LEU A 21 5.68 31.86 -18.04
C LEU A 21 5.39 33.35 -18.12
N HIS A 22 5.19 34.03 -16.98
CA HIS A 22 4.95 35.48 -16.95
C HIS A 22 6.11 36.29 -17.53
N ARG A 23 7.36 35.82 -17.41
CA ARG A 23 8.50 36.48 -18.05
C ARG A 23 8.39 36.47 -19.58
N LEU A 24 7.80 35.43 -20.16
CA LEU A 24 7.57 35.34 -21.60
C LEU A 24 6.29 36.10 -22.01
N ALA A 25 5.27 36.06 -21.16
CA ALA A 25 4.01 36.78 -21.37
C ALA A 25 4.19 38.30 -21.29
N ALA A 26 5.17 38.82 -20.54
CA ALA A 26 5.41 40.26 -20.45
C ALA A 26 5.72 40.91 -21.81
N THR A 27 6.16 40.12 -22.79
CA THR A 27 6.47 40.58 -24.15
C THR A 27 5.42 40.17 -25.20
N HIS A 28 4.35 39.45 -24.81
CA HIS A 28 3.36 38.89 -25.74
C HIS A 28 1.92 39.01 -25.21
N SER A 29 0.93 38.94 -26.10
CA SER A 29 -0.48 38.97 -25.70
C SER A 29 -0.88 37.62 -25.09
N ALA A 30 -1.02 37.55 -23.77
CA ALA A 30 -1.54 36.36 -23.11
C ALA A 30 -3.06 36.28 -23.23
N VAL A 31 -3.58 35.14 -23.70
CA VAL A 31 -5.02 34.90 -23.86
C VAL A 31 -5.44 33.80 -22.89
N GLY A 32 -6.06 34.21 -21.77
CA GLY A 32 -6.73 33.28 -20.85
C GLY A 32 -5.81 32.53 -19.87
N ALA A 33 -5.15 33.26 -18.96
CA ALA A 33 -4.43 32.65 -17.84
C ALA A 33 -5.40 32.09 -16.79
N THR A 34 -5.21 30.82 -16.43
CA THR A 34 -5.81 30.16 -15.26
C THR A 34 -4.71 29.57 -14.39
N ASP A 35 -5.04 29.09 -13.19
CA ASP A 35 -4.06 28.47 -12.29
C ASP A 35 -3.43 27.19 -12.87
N VAL A 36 -4.07 26.59 -13.88
CA VAL A 36 -3.69 25.28 -14.46
C VAL A 36 -3.44 25.33 -15.97
N GLY A 37 -3.56 26.49 -16.60
CA GLY A 37 -3.41 26.60 -18.04
C GLY A 37 -3.22 28.04 -18.52
N LEU A 38 -2.47 28.18 -19.60
CA LEU A 38 -2.13 29.47 -20.21
C LEU A 38 -1.91 29.27 -21.71
N THR A 39 -2.44 30.18 -22.53
CA THR A 39 -2.06 30.28 -23.94
C THR A 39 -1.41 31.63 -24.22
N LEU A 40 -0.27 31.59 -24.90
CA LEU A 40 0.48 32.76 -25.37
C LEU A 40 0.55 32.70 -26.90
N ASP A 41 -0.05 33.69 -27.55
CA ASP A 41 0.05 33.85 -28.99
C ASP A 41 1.24 34.75 -29.31
N PHE A 42 2.19 34.24 -30.10
CA PHE A 42 3.31 35.01 -30.60
C PHE A 42 2.93 35.78 -31.87
N ASP A 43 2.12 35.15 -32.72
CA ASP A 43 1.51 35.69 -33.93
C ASP A 43 0.25 34.86 -34.29
N ASP A 44 -0.39 35.13 -35.44
CA ASP A 44 -1.63 34.47 -35.87
C ASP A 44 -1.51 32.95 -36.12
N VAL A 45 -0.29 32.43 -36.27
CA VAL A 45 -0.01 31.03 -36.64
C VAL A 45 0.96 30.34 -35.67
N THR A 46 1.45 31.07 -34.67
CA THR A 46 2.46 30.62 -33.70
C THR A 46 1.99 30.86 -32.28
N ALA A 47 1.84 29.78 -31.51
CA ALA A 47 1.36 29.84 -30.14
C ALA A 47 2.05 28.84 -29.22
N LEU A 48 2.11 29.17 -27.94
CA LEU A 48 2.48 28.28 -26.83
C LEU A 48 1.25 28.04 -25.96
N SER A 49 0.86 26.79 -25.77
CA SER A 49 -0.02 26.39 -24.67
C SER A 49 0.77 25.75 -23.54
N TRP A 50 0.42 26.11 -22.32
CA TRP A 50 0.88 25.48 -21.10
C TRP A 50 -0.30 24.86 -20.36
N GLU A 51 -0.12 23.63 -19.88
CA GLU A 51 -1.09 22.92 -19.05
C GLU A 51 -0.36 22.34 -17.83
N ARG A 52 -0.91 22.56 -16.64
CA ARG A 52 -0.41 22.01 -15.38
C ARG A 52 -1.24 20.80 -14.97
N HIS A 53 -0.55 19.72 -14.63
CA HIS A 53 -1.13 18.55 -13.97
C HIS A 53 -0.43 18.35 -12.62
N ASP A 54 -0.92 17.38 -11.84
CA ASP A 54 -0.41 17.12 -10.48
C ASP A 54 1.10 16.78 -10.48
N ASP A 55 1.53 15.92 -11.41
CA ASP A 55 2.91 15.36 -11.43
C ASP A 55 3.79 15.92 -12.56
N TYR A 56 3.21 16.68 -13.49
CA TYR A 56 3.93 17.23 -14.64
C TYR A 56 3.26 18.47 -15.22
N SER A 57 4.03 19.24 -15.98
CA SER A 57 3.55 20.32 -16.83
C SER A 57 3.86 20.07 -18.29
N LEU A 58 2.95 20.51 -19.13
CA LEU A 58 3.02 20.39 -20.58
C LEU A 58 3.27 21.77 -21.18
N TYR A 59 4.22 21.86 -22.10
CA TYR A 59 4.43 23.05 -22.92
C TYR A 59 4.32 22.61 -24.37
N THR A 60 3.34 23.11 -25.10
CA THR A 60 3.10 22.76 -26.50
C THR A 60 3.22 24.00 -27.37
N PHE A 61 4.19 23.98 -28.27
CA PHE A 61 4.39 25.01 -29.28
C PHE A 61 3.79 24.56 -30.60
N HIS A 62 3.05 25.43 -31.25
CA HIS A 62 2.58 25.26 -32.62
C HIS A 62 3.13 26.40 -33.45
N GLN A 63 3.74 26.11 -34.59
CA GLN A 63 4.26 27.14 -35.51
C GLN A 63 4.34 26.61 -36.95
N PRO A 64 4.33 27.48 -37.98
CA PRO A 64 4.69 27.09 -39.34
C PRO A 64 6.14 26.60 -39.41
N LEU A 65 6.44 25.76 -40.40
CA LEU A 65 7.80 25.28 -40.66
C LEU A 65 8.01 25.20 -42.17
N ASP A 66 9.11 25.77 -42.65
CA ASP A 66 9.57 25.55 -44.02
C ASP A 66 10.12 24.12 -44.15
N PRO A 67 9.58 23.26 -45.03
CA PRO A 67 10.11 21.92 -45.23
C PRO A 67 11.60 21.89 -45.64
N ALA A 68 12.12 22.97 -46.24
CA ALA A 68 13.52 23.05 -46.66
C ALA A 68 14.51 23.10 -45.50
N VAL A 69 14.08 23.56 -44.31
CA VAL A 69 14.94 23.56 -43.11
C VAL A 69 15.00 22.18 -42.43
N LEU A 70 14.16 21.24 -42.87
CA LEU A 70 14.04 19.94 -42.23
C LEU A 70 15.17 19.01 -42.73
N GLY A 71 15.98 18.53 -41.79
CA GLY A 71 17.06 17.60 -42.07
C GLY A 71 17.55 16.86 -40.83
N ALA A 72 18.37 15.83 -41.04
CA ALA A 72 18.86 14.97 -39.97
C ALA A 72 19.61 15.71 -38.85
N GLN A 73 20.24 16.85 -39.19
CA GLN A 73 21.02 17.68 -38.27
C GLN A 73 20.33 19.02 -37.94
N ALA A 74 19.10 19.24 -38.42
CA ALA A 74 18.38 20.48 -38.12
C ALA A 74 18.14 20.59 -36.61
N ASP A 75 18.38 21.74 -36.00
CA ASP A 75 17.99 22.02 -34.61
C ASP A 75 16.61 22.68 -34.62
N LEU A 76 15.56 21.90 -34.32
CA LEU A 76 14.19 22.39 -34.36
C LEU A 76 13.81 23.17 -33.09
N LEU A 77 14.54 23.02 -31.98
CA LEU A 77 14.32 23.82 -30.78
C LEU A 77 14.81 25.25 -30.99
N ALA A 78 15.91 25.44 -31.72
CA ALA A 78 16.42 26.77 -32.08
C ALA A 78 15.47 27.58 -32.98
N LEU A 79 14.49 26.93 -33.60
CA LEU A 79 13.48 27.60 -34.44
C LEU A 79 12.28 28.14 -33.64
N LEU A 80 12.20 27.84 -32.34
CA LEU A 80 11.12 28.37 -31.50
C LEU A 80 11.38 29.86 -31.22
N PRO A 81 10.34 30.72 -31.24
CA PRO A 81 10.47 32.16 -31.01
C PRO A 81 10.66 32.49 -29.52
N LEU A 82 11.71 31.94 -28.92
CA LEU A 82 11.98 32.01 -27.48
C LEU A 82 13.28 32.74 -27.18
N PRO A 83 13.35 33.50 -26.07
CA PRO A 83 14.61 34.05 -25.60
C PRO A 83 15.66 32.96 -25.33
N ALA A 84 16.93 33.29 -25.59
CA ALA A 84 18.03 32.38 -25.31
C ALA A 84 18.02 31.92 -23.84
N GLY A 85 18.15 30.61 -23.63
CA GLY A 85 18.15 30.01 -22.30
C GLY A 85 16.76 29.85 -21.65
N TRP A 86 15.67 30.31 -22.29
CA TRP A 86 14.32 30.18 -21.72
C TRP A 86 13.95 28.71 -21.48
N LEU A 87 14.12 27.85 -22.49
CA LEU A 87 13.85 26.41 -22.38
C LEU A 87 14.65 25.73 -21.25
N ALA A 88 15.92 26.10 -21.09
CA ALA A 88 16.78 25.54 -20.05
C ALA A 88 16.39 26.03 -18.63
N ALA A 89 15.67 27.14 -18.55
CA ALA A 89 15.21 27.74 -17.30
C ALA A 89 13.78 27.30 -16.89
N ILE A 90 13.15 26.39 -17.65
CA ILE A 90 11.87 25.80 -17.25
C ILE A 90 12.06 25.05 -15.91
N PRO A 91 11.31 25.40 -14.85
CA PRO A 91 11.43 24.72 -13.57
C PRO A 91 11.04 23.24 -13.68
N GLY A 92 11.89 22.36 -13.16
CA GLY A 92 11.64 20.92 -13.13
C GLY A 92 12.63 20.12 -13.96
N ARG A 93 12.22 18.94 -14.42
CA ARG A 93 13.05 18.07 -15.27
C ARG A 93 12.29 17.65 -16.51
N THR A 94 12.82 17.95 -17.69
CA THR A 94 12.24 17.51 -18.95
C THR A 94 12.31 15.99 -19.06
N LEU A 95 11.13 15.37 -19.08
CA LEU A 95 10.96 13.93 -19.27
C LEU A 95 10.98 13.56 -20.76
N ALA A 96 10.35 14.39 -21.59
CA ALA A 96 10.26 14.17 -23.02
C ALA A 96 10.19 15.51 -23.77
N ALA A 97 10.90 15.58 -24.89
CA ALA A 97 10.79 16.64 -25.88
C ALA A 97 10.51 16.01 -27.25
N VAL A 98 9.38 16.35 -27.85
CA VAL A 98 8.87 15.68 -29.06
C VAL A 98 8.50 16.72 -30.10
N HIS A 99 9.07 16.60 -31.30
CA HIS A 99 8.63 17.32 -32.47
C HIS A 99 7.73 16.44 -33.33
N VAL A 100 6.58 16.97 -33.74
CA VAL A 100 5.75 16.42 -34.80
C VAL A 100 5.73 17.41 -35.95
N VAL A 101 6.33 17.03 -37.07
CA VAL A 101 6.33 17.83 -38.29
C VAL A 101 5.27 17.28 -39.23
N LEU A 102 4.31 18.13 -39.56
CA LEU A 102 3.21 17.82 -40.48
C LEU A 102 3.53 18.42 -41.85
N LEU A 103 3.53 17.59 -42.89
CA LEU A 103 3.68 18.01 -44.29
C LEU A 103 2.53 17.45 -45.12
N SER A 104 2.26 18.06 -46.28
CA SER A 104 1.33 17.47 -47.24
C SER A 104 1.90 16.19 -47.83
N ALA A 105 1.07 15.15 -47.96
CA ALA A 105 1.42 13.91 -48.64
C ALA A 105 1.17 13.96 -50.16
N HIS A 106 0.66 15.08 -50.67
CA HIS A 106 0.24 15.21 -52.07
C HIS A 106 1.41 14.95 -53.05
N GLY A 107 1.18 14.03 -53.98
CA GLY A 107 2.14 13.68 -55.03
C GLY A 107 3.25 12.72 -54.59
N TRP A 108 3.22 12.18 -53.37
CA TRP A 108 4.27 11.31 -52.86
C TRP A 108 3.85 9.83 -52.96
N SER A 109 4.64 9.05 -53.70
CA SER A 109 4.58 7.59 -53.62
C SER A 109 5.03 7.11 -52.23
N ASP A 110 4.71 5.87 -51.86
CA ASP A 110 5.18 5.28 -50.60
C ASP A 110 6.71 5.21 -50.53
N GLU A 111 7.37 4.97 -51.68
CA GLU A 111 8.83 4.90 -51.77
C GLU A 111 9.47 6.28 -51.61
N ASP A 112 8.96 7.30 -52.31
CA ASP A 112 9.46 8.68 -52.19
C ASP A 112 9.28 9.21 -50.77
N ALA A 113 8.14 8.91 -50.15
CA ALA A 113 7.83 9.27 -48.78
C ALA A 113 8.79 8.63 -47.78
N ALA A 114 9.03 7.32 -47.89
CA ALA A 114 9.97 6.64 -47.03
C ALA A 114 11.41 7.14 -47.24
N GLY A 115 11.80 7.41 -48.49
CA GLY A 115 13.12 7.96 -48.84
C GLY A 115 13.34 9.36 -48.27
N PHE A 116 12.35 10.25 -48.39
CA PHE A 116 12.38 11.56 -47.74
C PHE A 116 12.44 11.43 -46.22
N ALA A 117 11.55 10.62 -45.62
CA ALA A 117 11.54 10.40 -44.17
C ALA A 117 12.90 9.91 -43.65
N GLN A 118 13.55 8.98 -44.35
CA GLN A 118 14.88 8.48 -43.97
C GLN A 118 15.97 9.56 -44.06
N ARG A 119 16.01 10.36 -45.13
CA ARG A 119 17.00 11.46 -45.26
C ARG A 119 16.82 12.50 -44.17
N THR A 120 15.57 12.77 -43.84
CA THR A 120 15.19 13.87 -42.97
C THR A 120 15.24 13.51 -41.49
N LEU A 121 14.85 12.28 -41.13
CA LEU A 121 14.98 11.75 -39.76
C LEU A 121 16.38 11.18 -39.47
N GLY A 122 17.25 11.15 -40.49
CA GLY A 122 18.64 10.75 -40.33
C GLY A 122 18.85 9.25 -40.14
N PRO A 123 20.04 8.85 -39.64
CA PRO A 123 20.41 7.45 -39.56
C PRO A 123 19.61 6.69 -38.51
N GLY A 124 19.28 5.44 -38.80
CA GLY A 124 18.54 4.57 -37.89
C GLY A 124 17.50 3.76 -38.64
N ARG A 125 16.90 2.80 -37.94
CA ARG A 125 15.83 2.00 -38.53
C ARG A 125 14.55 2.83 -38.56
N LEU A 126 14.10 3.17 -39.77
CA LEU A 126 12.81 3.80 -39.97
C LEU A 126 11.68 2.85 -39.55
N VAL A 127 10.75 3.37 -38.75
CA VAL A 127 9.46 2.73 -38.48
C VAL A 127 8.35 3.59 -39.06
N GLY A 128 7.30 2.95 -39.52
CA GLY A 128 6.29 3.62 -40.34
C GLY A 128 4.89 3.04 -40.15
N SER A 129 3.90 3.92 -40.01
CA SER A 129 2.50 3.52 -39.89
C SER A 129 1.54 4.41 -40.65
N ARG A 130 0.50 3.81 -41.24
CA ARG A 130 -0.69 4.54 -41.70
C ARG A 130 -1.57 4.83 -40.49
N LEU A 131 -2.13 6.02 -40.41
CA LEU A 131 -3.01 6.47 -39.33
C LEU A 131 -4.42 6.73 -39.87
N ARG A 132 -5.44 6.40 -39.08
CA ARG A 132 -6.85 6.79 -39.31
C ARG A 132 -7.35 6.55 -40.74
N ASP A 133 -7.27 5.29 -41.18
CA ASP A 133 -7.75 4.85 -42.51
C ASP A 133 -7.01 5.57 -43.66
N ASP A 134 -5.67 5.56 -43.59
CA ASP A 134 -4.75 6.17 -44.56
C ASP A 134 -4.81 7.70 -44.67
N ALA A 135 -5.38 8.37 -43.65
CA ALA A 135 -5.39 9.83 -43.59
C ALA A 135 -3.98 10.43 -43.45
N ALA A 136 -3.05 9.71 -42.80
CA ALA A 136 -1.68 10.16 -42.68
C ALA A 136 -0.70 8.99 -42.64
N ARG A 137 0.52 9.25 -43.12
CA ARG A 137 1.66 8.35 -43.05
C ARG A 137 2.63 8.90 -42.00
N LEU A 138 2.84 8.16 -40.93
CA LEU A 138 3.69 8.52 -39.80
C LEU A 138 5.03 7.80 -39.89
N TYR A 139 6.11 8.54 -39.72
CA TYR A 139 7.48 8.03 -39.72
C TYR A 139 8.24 8.53 -38.49
N THR A 140 9.07 7.65 -37.91
CA THR A 140 10.04 8.01 -36.88
C THR A 140 11.19 7.01 -36.86
N THR A 141 12.30 7.37 -36.22
CA THR A 141 13.40 6.44 -35.90
C THR A 141 13.43 6.09 -34.40
N TYR A 142 12.58 6.72 -33.58
CA TYR A 142 12.60 6.63 -32.11
C TYR A 142 13.97 6.96 -31.47
N ARG A 143 14.85 7.65 -32.21
CA ARG A 143 16.14 8.12 -31.69
C ARG A 143 15.98 9.49 -31.06
N LEU A 144 16.78 9.72 -30.03
CA LEU A 144 17.04 11.07 -29.55
C LEU A 144 18.09 11.73 -30.44
N TYR A 145 17.85 12.99 -30.79
CA TYR A 145 18.80 13.85 -31.48
C TYR A 145 19.75 14.50 -30.46
N SER A 146 20.77 15.21 -30.94
CA SER A 146 21.77 15.87 -30.07
C SER A 146 21.16 16.93 -29.15
N ASP A 147 20.01 17.48 -29.53
CA ASP A 147 19.20 18.42 -28.76
C ASP A 147 18.32 17.74 -27.67
N GLY A 148 18.40 16.41 -27.55
CA GLY A 148 17.60 15.63 -26.60
C GLY A 148 16.14 15.41 -27.03
N THR A 149 15.78 15.79 -28.25
CA THR A 149 14.41 15.65 -28.77
C THR A 149 14.22 14.34 -29.53
N SER A 150 12.96 13.93 -29.67
CA SER A 150 12.53 12.90 -30.61
C SER A 150 11.70 13.55 -31.71
N ARG A 151 11.67 12.93 -32.90
CA ARG A 151 10.99 13.51 -34.07
C ARG A 151 10.06 12.51 -34.74
N PHE A 152 8.89 13.00 -35.08
CA PHE A 152 7.89 12.33 -35.89
C PHE A 152 7.64 13.17 -37.13
N LEU A 153 7.71 12.53 -38.29
CA LEU A 153 7.28 13.12 -39.54
C LEU A 153 5.93 12.53 -39.90
N MET A 154 4.92 13.37 -40.04
CA MET A 154 3.59 12.97 -40.47
C MET A 154 3.28 13.61 -41.82
N LEU A 155 3.11 12.76 -42.83
CA LEU A 155 2.65 13.17 -44.15
C LEU A 155 1.13 13.03 -44.18
N CYS A 156 0.43 14.14 -44.34
CA CYS A 156 -1.01 14.23 -44.24
C CYS A 156 -1.65 14.25 -45.63
N GLU A 157 -2.58 13.32 -45.87
CA GLU A 157 -3.54 13.46 -46.96
C GLU A 157 -4.46 14.67 -46.70
N PRO A 158 -5.15 15.20 -47.73
CA PRO A 158 -6.09 16.30 -47.56
C PRO A 158 -7.09 16.04 -46.44
N MET A 159 -7.04 16.87 -45.39
CA MET A 159 -7.91 16.77 -44.23
C MET A 159 -8.13 18.12 -43.56
N THR A 160 -9.16 18.21 -42.72
CA THR A 160 -9.41 19.41 -41.91
C THR A 160 -8.35 19.58 -40.83
N GLU A 161 -8.05 20.83 -40.46
CA GLU A 161 -7.13 21.16 -39.38
C GLU A 161 -7.51 20.49 -38.06
N GLY A 162 -8.80 20.48 -37.72
CA GLY A 162 -9.30 19.78 -36.52
C GLY A 162 -9.09 18.25 -36.56
N ARG A 163 -9.04 17.62 -37.74
CA ARG A 163 -8.67 16.20 -37.87
C ARG A 163 -7.17 16.01 -37.67
N ALA A 164 -6.34 16.85 -38.30
CA ALA A 164 -4.89 16.82 -38.14
C ALA A 164 -4.47 17.07 -36.68
N GLY A 165 -5.12 18.03 -36.01
CA GLY A 165 -4.91 18.36 -34.60
C GLY A 165 -5.23 17.19 -33.68
N ARG A 166 -6.37 16.51 -33.85
CA ARG A 166 -6.72 15.33 -33.04
C ARG A 166 -5.77 14.14 -33.22
N ILE A 167 -5.31 13.90 -34.46
CA ILE A 167 -4.32 12.85 -34.74
C ILE A 167 -2.98 13.20 -34.08
N THR A 168 -2.51 14.44 -34.26
CA THR A 168 -1.26 14.93 -33.67
C THR A 168 -1.32 14.89 -32.14
N GLY A 169 -2.40 15.39 -31.54
CA GLY A 169 -2.62 15.35 -30.10
C GLY A 169 -2.64 13.91 -29.57
N SER A 170 -3.31 12.98 -30.27
CA SER A 170 -3.30 11.57 -29.87
C SER A 170 -1.93 10.93 -29.97
N LEU A 171 -1.12 11.28 -30.97
CA LEU A 171 0.27 10.84 -31.09
C LEU A 171 1.14 11.38 -29.95
N LEU A 172 1.01 12.67 -29.66
CA LEU A 172 1.72 13.32 -28.56
C LEU A 172 1.33 12.73 -27.20
N ASP A 173 0.04 12.44 -27.00
CA ASP A 173 -0.45 11.72 -25.82
C ASP A 173 0.21 10.35 -25.67
N VAL A 174 0.33 9.58 -26.77
CA VAL A 174 1.03 8.29 -26.74
C VAL A 174 2.46 8.46 -26.23
N GLU A 175 3.21 9.44 -26.72
CA GLU A 175 4.60 9.63 -26.30
C GLU A 175 4.72 10.17 -24.86
N ARG A 176 3.90 11.16 -24.49
CA ARG A 176 3.82 11.71 -23.14
C ARG A 176 3.50 10.64 -22.11
N TYR A 177 2.37 9.96 -22.28
CA TYR A 177 1.89 8.98 -21.29
C TYR A 177 2.75 7.71 -21.28
N ARG A 178 3.38 7.34 -22.41
CA ARG A 178 4.39 6.28 -22.40
C ARG A 178 5.57 6.63 -21.50
N MET A 179 6.10 7.85 -21.64
CA MET A 179 7.25 8.27 -20.85
C MET A 179 6.89 8.40 -19.37
N LEU A 180 5.71 8.93 -19.05
CA LEU A 180 5.20 8.98 -17.68
C LEU A 180 5.03 7.58 -17.08
N ALA A 181 4.41 6.65 -17.81
CA ALA A 181 4.25 5.27 -17.35
C ALA A 181 5.61 4.60 -17.07
N LEU A 182 6.61 4.86 -17.92
CA LEU A 182 7.95 4.28 -17.77
C LEU A 182 8.73 4.81 -16.55
N LEU A 183 8.30 5.88 -15.89
CA LEU A 183 8.91 6.34 -14.64
C LEU A 183 8.79 5.30 -13.51
N ALA A 184 7.76 4.45 -13.55
CA ALA A 184 7.58 3.37 -12.58
C ALA A 184 8.49 2.16 -12.82
N TYR A 185 9.06 2.00 -14.03
CA TYR A 185 9.80 0.80 -14.38
C TYR A 185 11.11 0.61 -13.57
N PRO A 186 12.01 1.62 -13.46
CA PRO A 186 13.21 1.48 -12.64
C PRO A 186 12.94 1.11 -11.17
N PRO A 187 12.04 1.79 -10.42
CA PRO A 187 11.74 1.41 -9.04
C PRO A 187 11.09 0.03 -8.95
N ALA A 188 10.18 -0.33 -9.87
CA ALA A 188 9.59 -1.68 -9.90
C ALA A 188 10.66 -2.77 -10.07
N ARG A 189 11.63 -2.56 -10.97
CA ARG A 189 12.73 -3.49 -11.18
C ARG A 189 13.65 -3.60 -9.96
N ALA A 190 13.93 -2.48 -9.30
CA ALA A 190 14.74 -2.46 -8.07
C ALA A 190 14.03 -3.11 -6.88
N MET A 191 12.69 -3.11 -6.88
CA MET A 191 11.87 -3.70 -5.83
C MET A 191 11.91 -5.24 -5.83
N VAL A 192 12.07 -5.87 -7.00
CA VAL A 192 12.04 -7.33 -7.16
C VAL A 192 12.97 -8.08 -6.17
N PRO A 193 14.29 -7.80 -6.11
CA PRO A 193 15.18 -8.50 -5.18
C PRO A 193 14.82 -8.23 -3.71
N ARG A 194 14.39 -7.01 -3.40
CA ARG A 194 13.99 -6.63 -2.05
C ARG A 194 12.75 -7.40 -1.60
N MET A 195 11.75 -7.54 -2.46
CA MET A 195 10.56 -8.34 -2.17
C MET A 195 10.90 -9.80 -1.94
N THR A 196 11.82 -10.38 -2.73
CA THR A 196 12.27 -11.76 -2.52
C THR A 196 12.92 -11.95 -1.14
N GLU A 197 13.70 -10.97 -0.67
CA GLU A 197 14.26 -10.99 0.68
C GLU A 197 13.18 -10.93 1.77
N LEU A 198 12.21 -10.01 1.64
CA LEU A 198 11.14 -9.86 2.63
C LEU A 198 10.21 -11.10 2.65
N GLU A 199 9.92 -11.68 1.48
CA GLU A 199 9.16 -12.92 1.36
C GLU A 199 9.87 -14.10 2.04
N ALA A 200 11.20 -14.19 1.91
CA ALA A 200 12.00 -15.20 2.59
C ALA A 200 11.99 -14.99 4.11
N ARG A 201 12.16 -13.75 4.58
CA ARG A 201 12.05 -13.42 6.01
C ARG A 201 10.66 -13.78 6.57
N LEU A 202 9.59 -13.51 5.84
CA LEU A 202 8.25 -13.91 6.25
C LEU A 202 8.10 -15.43 6.35
N ALA A 203 8.68 -16.19 5.40
CA ALA A 203 8.65 -17.64 5.45
C ALA A 203 9.40 -18.19 6.68
N GLU A 204 10.54 -17.59 7.04
CA GLU A 204 11.27 -17.94 8.26
C GLU A 204 10.46 -17.68 9.54
N LEU A 205 9.79 -16.53 9.61
CA LEU A 205 8.91 -16.19 10.74
C LEU A 205 7.72 -17.15 10.82
N ALA A 206 7.07 -17.45 9.70
CA ALA A 206 5.96 -18.39 9.65
C ALA A 206 6.36 -19.79 10.14
N ARG A 207 7.54 -20.29 9.74
CA ARG A 207 8.09 -21.56 10.28
C ARG A 207 8.38 -21.47 11.78
N GLY A 208 8.80 -20.30 12.27
CA GLY A 208 9.02 -20.06 13.69
C GLY A 208 7.75 -20.17 14.53
N ILE A 209 6.58 -19.85 13.97
CA ILE A 209 5.29 -19.96 14.67
C ILE A 209 4.90 -21.42 14.93
N GLU A 210 5.37 -22.36 14.10
CA GLU A 210 5.15 -23.80 14.31
C GLU A 210 6.08 -24.40 15.39
N ASP A 211 7.15 -23.69 15.77
CA ASP A 211 8.11 -24.15 16.76
C ASP A 211 7.67 -23.79 18.19
N GLU A 212 7.28 -24.79 18.97
CA GLU A 212 6.87 -24.64 20.36
C GLU A 212 7.96 -24.08 21.28
N GLN A 213 9.24 -24.13 20.89
CA GLN A 213 10.35 -23.64 21.70
C GLN A 213 10.70 -22.17 21.46
N ARG A 214 10.15 -21.54 20.42
CA ARG A 214 10.42 -20.14 20.12
C ARG A 214 9.60 -19.19 20.99
N ASP A 215 10.20 -18.06 21.33
CA ASP A 215 9.51 -16.98 22.05
C ASP A 215 8.55 -16.24 21.12
N ASP A 216 7.25 -16.38 21.38
CA ASP A 216 6.19 -15.74 20.63
C ASP A 216 6.27 -14.21 20.67
N ARG A 217 6.78 -13.62 21.76
CA ARG A 217 6.96 -12.16 21.84
C ARG A 217 8.03 -11.69 20.85
N GLN A 218 9.14 -12.42 20.79
CA GLN A 218 10.21 -12.11 19.84
C GLN A 218 9.72 -12.25 18.39
N LEU A 219 8.99 -13.33 18.08
CA LEU A 219 8.39 -13.52 16.75
C LEU A 219 7.42 -12.38 16.39
N LEU A 220 6.66 -11.89 17.36
CA LEU A 220 5.72 -10.80 17.16
C LEU A 220 6.46 -9.49 16.85
N ASP A 221 7.51 -9.18 17.60
CA ASP A 221 8.34 -7.98 17.38
C ASP A 221 9.01 -8.01 16.01
N GLU A 222 9.58 -9.16 15.61
CA GLU A 222 10.18 -9.33 14.28
C GLU A 222 9.14 -9.18 13.15
N LEU A 223 7.92 -9.69 13.35
CA LEU A 223 6.84 -9.58 12.38
C LEU A 223 6.29 -8.15 12.27
N ILE A 224 6.19 -7.43 13.39
CA ILE A 224 5.84 -6.00 13.40
C ILE A 224 6.89 -5.20 12.62
N GLY A 225 8.17 -5.49 12.85
CA GLY A 225 9.28 -4.88 12.10
C GLY A 225 9.18 -5.15 10.60
N LEU A 226 8.91 -6.40 10.21
CA LEU A 226 8.71 -6.76 8.81
C LEU A 226 7.50 -6.04 8.20
N SER A 227 6.37 -5.99 8.92
CA SER A 227 5.17 -5.28 8.50
C SER A 227 5.44 -3.79 8.25
N ALA A 228 6.14 -3.13 9.17
CA ALA A 228 6.50 -1.73 9.02
C ALA A 228 7.36 -1.47 7.77
N VAL A 229 8.31 -2.37 7.46
CA VAL A 229 9.13 -2.27 6.25
C VAL A 229 8.28 -2.45 4.98
N VAL A 230 7.36 -3.43 4.97
CA VAL A 230 6.46 -3.67 3.81
C VAL A 230 5.53 -2.49 3.59
N GLU A 231 4.91 -1.96 4.65
CA GLU A 231 4.02 -0.79 4.57
C GLU A 231 4.76 0.46 4.12
N TYR A 232 6.01 0.66 4.57
CA TYR A 232 6.85 1.74 4.06
C TYR A 232 7.10 1.62 2.54
N GLU A 233 7.40 0.42 2.04
CA GLU A 233 7.59 0.20 0.60
C GLU A 233 6.31 0.46 -0.21
N ILE A 234 5.16 0.00 0.29
CA ILE A 234 3.84 0.25 -0.33
C ILE A 234 3.56 1.74 -0.36
N ALA A 235 3.65 2.43 0.78
CA ALA A 235 3.37 3.86 0.87
C ALA A 235 4.29 4.69 -0.04
N THR A 236 5.53 4.24 -0.24
CA THR A 236 6.51 4.94 -1.09
C THR A 236 6.24 4.75 -2.59
N HIS A 237 5.69 3.61 -3.02
CA HIS A 237 5.66 3.23 -4.44
C HIS A 237 4.26 3.01 -5.03
N ALA A 238 3.25 2.71 -4.22
CA ALA A 238 1.91 2.34 -4.69
C ALA A 238 1.32 3.39 -5.63
N GLY A 239 1.30 4.66 -5.22
CA GLY A 239 0.76 5.74 -6.04
C GLY A 239 1.45 5.87 -7.41
N ARG A 240 2.77 5.66 -7.49
CA ARG A 240 3.51 5.70 -8.76
C ARG A 240 3.20 4.50 -9.65
N PHE A 241 3.00 3.32 -9.07
CA PHE A 241 2.62 2.13 -9.83
C PHE A 241 1.18 2.23 -10.35
N ASP A 242 0.26 2.75 -9.53
CA ASP A 242 -1.11 3.03 -9.94
C ASP A 242 -1.18 4.07 -11.07
N ALA A 243 -0.45 5.18 -10.93
CA ALA A 243 -0.33 6.18 -11.98
C ALA A 243 0.22 5.58 -13.28
N ALA A 244 1.23 4.72 -13.20
CA ALA A 244 1.78 4.06 -14.39
C ALA A 244 0.77 3.14 -15.08
N SER A 245 -0.02 2.36 -14.33
CA SER A 245 -1.09 1.54 -14.91
C SER A 245 -2.18 2.39 -15.56
N ALA A 246 -2.55 3.52 -14.95
CA ALA A 246 -3.50 4.48 -15.53
C ALA A 246 -2.96 5.13 -16.83
N TYR A 247 -1.72 5.61 -16.82
CA TYR A 247 -1.08 6.18 -18.01
C TYR A 247 -0.92 5.15 -19.14
N TYR A 248 -0.58 3.91 -18.80
CA TYR A 248 -0.51 2.84 -19.78
C TYR A 248 -1.88 2.57 -20.43
N ALA A 249 -2.97 2.61 -19.68
CA ALA A 249 -4.32 2.50 -20.23
C ALA A 249 -4.64 3.63 -21.21
N ILE A 250 -4.25 4.88 -20.91
CA ILE A 250 -4.41 6.01 -21.82
C ILE A 250 -3.62 5.78 -23.12
N VAL A 251 -2.37 5.29 -23.03
CA VAL A 251 -1.57 4.95 -24.21
C VAL A 251 -2.30 3.93 -25.08
N GLN A 252 -2.86 2.86 -24.49
CA GLN A 252 -3.62 1.87 -25.25
C GLN A 252 -4.83 2.48 -25.96
N GLN A 253 -5.59 3.34 -25.26
CA GLN A 253 -6.75 4.03 -25.83
C GLN A 253 -6.35 4.94 -27.01
N ARG A 254 -5.23 5.65 -26.91
CA ARG A 254 -4.77 6.53 -27.99
C ARG A 254 -4.21 5.76 -29.19
N ILE A 255 -3.50 4.66 -28.96
CA ILE A 255 -3.07 3.75 -30.03
C ILE A 255 -4.29 3.19 -30.77
N GLU A 256 -5.33 2.79 -30.04
CA GLU A 256 -6.58 2.29 -30.62
C GLU A 256 -7.28 3.37 -31.44
N TYR A 257 -7.38 4.59 -30.93
CA TYR A 257 -7.94 5.72 -31.67
C TYR A 257 -7.22 5.97 -33.01
N LEU A 258 -5.89 5.94 -32.98
CA LEU A 258 -5.04 6.17 -34.15
C LEU A 258 -5.20 5.09 -35.23
N ARG A 259 -5.68 3.89 -34.87
CA ARG A 259 -5.92 2.74 -35.77
C ARG A 259 -4.74 2.49 -36.72
N GLY A 260 -3.54 2.41 -36.15
CA GLY A 260 -2.32 2.32 -36.93
C GLY A 260 -2.10 0.96 -37.59
N SER A 261 -1.75 0.94 -38.87
CA SER A 261 -1.24 -0.24 -39.58
C SER A 261 0.20 0.00 -40.07
N SER A 262 0.97 -1.04 -40.37
CA SER A 262 2.35 -0.87 -40.84
C SER A 262 2.38 -0.37 -42.28
N LEU A 263 3.33 0.51 -42.60
CA LEU A 263 3.63 0.87 -43.99
C LEU A 263 4.41 -0.26 -44.69
N PRO A 264 4.33 -0.37 -46.03
CA PRO A 264 5.02 -1.43 -46.77
C PRO A 264 6.53 -1.42 -46.50
N GLY A 265 7.11 -2.59 -46.21
CA GLY A 265 8.53 -2.73 -45.92
C GLY A 265 9.01 -2.17 -44.58
N LEU A 266 8.14 -1.51 -43.80
CA LEU A 266 8.47 -0.93 -42.50
C LEU A 266 7.77 -1.65 -41.36
N MET A 267 8.41 -1.65 -40.19
CA MET A 267 7.74 -2.07 -38.95
C MET A 267 6.82 -0.94 -38.47
N GLY A 268 5.60 -1.28 -38.07
CA GLY A 268 4.64 -0.34 -37.50
C GLY A 268 5.18 0.36 -36.25
N VAL A 269 4.90 1.68 -36.15
CA VAL A 269 5.29 2.54 -35.03
C VAL A 269 4.76 1.98 -33.71
N PHE A 270 3.46 1.66 -33.65
CA PHE A 270 2.85 1.16 -32.42
C PHE A 270 3.22 -0.29 -32.10
N THR A 271 3.54 -1.11 -33.11
CA THR A 271 4.09 -2.46 -32.90
C THR A 271 5.46 -2.38 -32.26
N PHE A 272 6.33 -1.49 -32.76
CA PHE A 272 7.65 -1.23 -32.18
C PHE A 272 7.53 -0.74 -30.73
N LEU A 273 6.57 0.15 -30.47
CA LEU A 273 6.31 0.71 -29.15
C LEU A 273 5.88 -0.35 -28.14
N ARG A 274 4.87 -1.17 -28.49
CA ARG A 274 4.32 -2.21 -27.62
C ARG A 274 5.38 -3.23 -27.20
N ARG A 275 6.31 -3.60 -28.10
CA ARG A 275 7.40 -4.55 -27.79
C ARG A 275 8.33 -4.09 -26.65
N ARG A 276 8.37 -2.79 -26.36
CA ARG A 276 9.19 -2.21 -25.26
C ARG A 276 8.35 -1.81 -24.07
N LEU A 277 7.15 -1.28 -24.32
CA LEU A 277 6.27 -0.80 -23.26
C LEU A 277 5.59 -1.94 -22.50
N VAL A 278 5.06 -2.94 -23.20
CA VAL A 278 4.30 -4.05 -22.57
C VAL A 278 5.15 -4.80 -21.52
N PRO A 279 6.40 -5.22 -21.80
CA PRO A 279 7.21 -5.92 -20.80
C PRO A 279 7.56 -5.05 -19.59
N ALA A 280 7.79 -3.75 -19.81
CA ALA A 280 8.06 -2.80 -18.73
C ALA A 280 6.84 -2.67 -17.80
N MET A 281 5.64 -2.54 -18.37
CA MET A 281 4.40 -2.45 -17.59
C MET A 281 4.04 -3.75 -16.89
N ALA A 282 4.30 -4.91 -17.52
CA ALA A 282 4.16 -6.21 -16.86
C ALA A 282 5.07 -6.33 -15.62
N THR A 283 6.26 -5.73 -15.65
CA THR A 283 7.16 -5.69 -14.49
C THR A 283 6.59 -4.82 -13.37
N VAL A 284 6.04 -3.65 -13.71
CA VAL A 284 5.38 -2.75 -12.75
C VAL A 284 4.19 -3.44 -12.09
N GLU A 285 3.34 -4.08 -12.89
CA GLU A 285 2.15 -4.78 -12.40
C GLU A 285 2.52 -5.98 -11.51
N ALA A 286 3.54 -6.76 -11.89
CA ALA A 286 4.04 -7.86 -11.07
C ALA A 286 4.64 -7.38 -9.74
N ALA A 287 5.35 -6.26 -9.73
CA ALA A 287 5.89 -5.67 -8.52
C ALA A 287 4.76 -5.21 -7.59
N LYS A 288 3.74 -4.54 -8.13
CA LYS A 288 2.53 -4.13 -7.40
C LYS A 288 1.83 -5.33 -6.76
N HIS A 289 1.47 -6.34 -7.55
CA HIS A 289 0.79 -7.55 -7.07
C HIS A 289 1.61 -8.29 -6.00
N ARG A 290 2.94 -8.34 -6.13
CA ARG A 290 3.82 -8.94 -5.12
C ARG A 290 3.81 -8.18 -3.81
N MET A 291 3.86 -6.85 -3.84
CA MET A 291 3.79 -6.03 -2.62
C MET A 291 2.47 -6.22 -1.88
N GLU A 292 1.35 -6.16 -2.60
CA GLU A 292 0.01 -6.39 -2.04
C GLU A 292 -0.13 -7.80 -1.47
N GLY A 293 0.35 -8.81 -2.21
CA GLY A 293 0.36 -10.20 -1.76
C GLY A 293 1.21 -10.42 -0.51
N LEU A 294 2.36 -9.76 -0.41
CA LEU A 294 3.23 -9.82 0.75
C LEU A 294 2.58 -9.17 1.98
N SER A 295 2.03 -7.95 1.88
CA SER A 295 1.32 -7.30 2.98
C SER A 295 0.16 -8.17 3.48
N GLY A 296 -0.65 -8.73 2.58
CA GLY A 296 -1.72 -9.66 2.95
C GLY A 296 -1.23 -10.93 3.65
N ARG A 297 -0.07 -11.48 3.27
CA ARG A 297 0.54 -12.64 3.95
C ARG A 297 1.10 -12.26 5.32
N VAL A 298 1.71 -11.08 5.46
CA VAL A 298 2.18 -10.56 6.75
C VAL A 298 1.00 -10.43 7.72
N SER A 299 -0.11 -9.80 7.30
CA SER A 299 -1.31 -9.65 8.12
C SER A 299 -1.84 -11.00 8.60
N ARG A 300 -2.01 -11.98 7.70
CA ARG A 300 -2.47 -13.32 8.09
C ARG A 300 -1.53 -14.03 9.05
N THR A 301 -0.22 -13.87 8.86
CA THR A 301 0.78 -14.47 9.76
C THR A 301 0.71 -13.84 11.15
N ALA A 302 0.43 -12.53 11.23
CA ALA A 302 0.27 -11.82 12.49
C ALA A 302 -1.00 -12.27 13.23
N ASP A 303 -2.09 -12.48 12.51
CA ASP A 303 -3.33 -13.01 13.08
C ASP A 303 -3.12 -14.41 13.67
N VAL A 304 -2.42 -15.30 12.95
CA VAL A 304 -2.10 -16.66 13.44
C VAL A 304 -1.25 -16.61 14.72
N LEU A 305 -0.19 -15.80 14.73
CA LEU A 305 0.68 -15.65 15.90
C LEU A 305 -0.09 -15.08 17.10
N ARG A 306 -0.94 -14.08 16.87
CA ARG A 306 -1.79 -13.48 17.90
C ARG A 306 -2.73 -14.53 18.51
N THR A 307 -3.39 -15.34 17.68
CA THR A 307 -4.25 -16.43 18.16
C THR A 307 -3.47 -17.44 19.00
N ARG A 308 -2.25 -17.81 18.58
CA ARG A 308 -1.39 -18.73 19.35
C ARG A 308 -1.02 -18.16 20.72
N VAL A 309 -0.65 -16.88 20.79
CA VAL A 309 -0.35 -16.18 22.06
C VAL A 309 -1.58 -16.14 22.96
N GLU A 310 -2.74 -15.80 22.43
CA GLU A 310 -4.01 -15.75 23.17
C GLU A 310 -4.38 -17.12 23.76
N VAL A 311 -4.28 -18.19 22.96
CA VAL A 311 -4.54 -19.58 23.41
C VAL A 311 -3.54 -20.01 24.49
N THR A 312 -2.26 -19.70 24.31
CA THR A 312 -1.21 -20.06 25.29
C THR A 312 -1.43 -19.34 26.62
N ALA A 313 -1.79 -18.05 26.59
CA ALA A 313 -2.13 -17.28 27.77
C ALA A 313 -3.40 -17.81 28.48
N GLU A 314 -4.41 -18.23 27.71
CA GLU A 314 -5.62 -18.85 28.27
C GLU A 314 -5.30 -20.19 28.94
N MET A 315 -4.50 -21.05 28.31
CA MET A 315 -4.06 -22.31 28.90
C MET A 315 -3.31 -22.10 30.22
N HIS A 316 -2.40 -21.11 30.29
CA HIS A 316 -1.71 -20.75 31.53
C HIS A 316 -2.68 -20.26 32.61
N THR A 317 -3.66 -19.44 32.24
CA THR A 317 -4.68 -18.94 33.17
C THR A 317 -5.52 -20.10 33.72
N GLN A 318 -5.96 -21.03 32.87
CA GLN A 318 -6.70 -22.23 33.29
C GLN A 318 -5.86 -23.13 34.21
N GLN A 319 -4.56 -23.31 33.91
CA GLN A 319 -3.65 -24.08 34.76
C GLN A 319 -3.51 -23.46 36.15
N LEU A 320 -3.31 -22.15 36.23
CA LEU A 320 -3.23 -21.40 37.50
C LEU A 320 -4.53 -21.54 38.32
N LEU A 321 -5.68 -21.36 37.69
CA LEU A 321 -6.99 -21.53 38.35
C LEU A 321 -7.20 -22.97 38.85
N SER A 322 -6.76 -23.97 38.08
CA SER A 322 -6.84 -25.37 38.50
C SER A 322 -5.96 -25.66 39.72
N GLY A 323 -4.78 -25.04 39.80
CA GLY A 323 -3.88 -25.14 40.95
C GLY A 323 -4.49 -24.52 42.21
N LEU A 324 -5.08 -23.33 42.09
CA LEU A 324 -5.78 -22.65 43.18
C LEU A 324 -6.93 -23.48 43.73
N ARG A 325 -7.79 -24.04 42.85
CA ARG A 325 -8.91 -24.90 43.27
C ARG A 325 -8.45 -26.12 44.06
N ARG A 326 -7.35 -26.76 43.63
CA ARG A 326 -6.76 -27.90 44.35
C ARG A 326 -6.24 -27.48 45.73
N GLY A 327 -5.55 -26.35 45.82
CA GLY A 327 -5.05 -25.79 47.09
C GLY A 327 -6.18 -25.48 48.07
N GLN A 328 -7.23 -24.81 47.60
CA GLN A 328 -8.43 -24.51 48.39
C GLN A 328 -9.14 -25.78 48.87
N THR A 329 -9.27 -26.79 47.99
CA THR A 329 -9.87 -28.08 48.38
C THR A 329 -9.06 -28.79 49.46
N LEU A 330 -7.73 -28.72 49.39
CA LEU A 330 -6.85 -29.31 50.40
C LEU A 330 -6.96 -28.56 51.74
N GLN A 331 -7.01 -27.23 51.70
CA GLN A 331 -7.22 -26.39 52.89
C GLN A 331 -8.56 -26.70 53.56
N LEU A 332 -9.64 -26.84 52.79
CA LEU A 332 -10.96 -27.23 53.31
C LEU A 332 -10.93 -28.60 53.98
N ARG A 333 -10.24 -29.59 53.39
CA ARG A 333 -10.11 -30.93 54.00
C ARG A 333 -9.31 -30.89 55.30
N LEU A 334 -8.20 -30.16 55.32
CA LEU A 334 -7.38 -29.99 56.53
C LEU A 334 -8.17 -29.32 57.66
N GLN A 335 -8.93 -28.27 57.32
CA GLN A 335 -9.82 -27.60 58.27
C GLN A 335 -10.89 -28.56 58.82
N GLN A 336 -11.52 -29.37 57.97
CA GLN A 336 -12.49 -30.39 58.39
C GLN A 336 -11.87 -31.47 59.31
N THR A 337 -10.62 -31.88 59.06
CA THR A 337 -9.93 -32.81 59.98
C THR A 337 -9.63 -32.18 61.34
N VAL A 338 -9.26 -30.89 61.39
CA VAL A 338 -9.04 -30.18 62.66
C VAL A 338 -10.37 -29.95 63.40
N GLU A 339 -11.47 -29.73 62.66
CA GLU A 339 -12.82 -29.65 63.21
C GLU A 339 -13.27 -30.96 63.87
N GLY A 340 -12.95 -32.12 63.29
CA GLY A 340 -13.24 -33.41 63.91
C GLY A 340 -12.52 -33.60 65.26
N LEU A 341 -11.28 -33.11 65.35
CA LEU A 341 -10.48 -33.15 66.58
C LEU A 341 -11.00 -32.19 67.65
N SER A 342 -11.53 -31.02 67.27
CA SER A 342 -12.08 -30.05 68.22
C SER A 342 -13.35 -30.56 68.90
N ILE A 343 -14.19 -31.33 68.20
CA ILE A 343 -15.37 -31.99 68.79
C ILE A 343 -14.93 -32.94 69.92
N ALA A 344 -13.87 -33.72 69.72
CA ALA A 344 -13.34 -34.62 70.75
C ALA A 344 -12.79 -33.84 71.95
N ALA A 345 -12.00 -32.79 71.71
CA ALA A 345 -11.43 -31.96 72.77
C ALA A 345 -12.50 -31.23 73.60
N ILE A 346 -13.48 -30.59 72.94
CA ILE A 346 -14.57 -29.86 73.62
C ILE A 346 -15.47 -30.83 74.40
N SER A 347 -15.77 -32.00 73.84
CA SER A 347 -16.59 -33.02 74.53
C SER A 347 -15.90 -33.51 75.80
N TYR A 348 -14.57 -33.72 75.77
CA TYR A 348 -13.80 -34.10 76.95
C TYR A 348 -13.89 -33.04 78.05
N TYR A 349 -13.66 -31.77 77.71
CA TYR A 349 -13.77 -30.67 78.69
C TYR A 349 -15.18 -30.49 79.25
N MET A 350 -16.22 -30.64 78.41
CA MET A 350 -17.63 -30.59 78.85
C MET A 350 -17.95 -31.69 79.87
N VAL A 351 -17.55 -32.94 79.58
CA VAL A 351 -17.76 -34.07 80.50
C VAL A 351 -17.04 -33.82 81.82
N GLY A 352 -15.81 -33.31 81.77
CA GLY A 352 -15.06 -32.92 82.97
C GLY A 352 -15.80 -31.86 83.80
N LEU A 353 -16.35 -30.83 83.16
CA LEU A 353 -17.10 -29.77 83.83
C LEU A 353 -18.38 -30.28 84.49
N VAL A 354 -19.13 -31.15 83.81
CA VAL A 354 -20.32 -31.81 84.37
C VAL A 354 -19.96 -32.70 85.55
N GLY A 355 -18.84 -33.43 85.46
CA GLY A 355 -18.31 -34.24 86.57
C GLY A 355 -17.96 -33.40 87.80
N TYR A 356 -17.30 -32.25 87.62
CA TYR A 356 -17.02 -31.32 88.72
C TYR A 356 -18.29 -30.72 89.32
N LEU A 357 -19.29 -30.40 88.49
CA LEU A 357 -20.58 -29.90 88.97
C LEU A 357 -21.32 -30.97 89.79
N ALA A 358 -21.32 -32.23 89.33
CA ALA A 358 -21.89 -33.36 90.05
C ALA A 358 -21.21 -33.60 91.40
N LYS A 359 -19.88 -33.49 91.47
CA LYS A 359 -19.11 -33.51 92.73
C LYS A 359 -19.55 -32.39 93.68
N GLY A 360 -19.70 -31.17 93.16
CA GLY A 360 -20.17 -30.01 93.94
C GLY A 360 -21.58 -30.20 94.50
N LEU A 361 -22.52 -30.66 93.67
CA LEU A 361 -23.91 -30.94 94.07
C LEU A 361 -24.02 -32.09 95.08
N LYS A 362 -23.20 -33.13 94.94
CA LYS A 362 -23.10 -34.21 95.93
C LYS A 362 -22.57 -33.70 97.28
N SER A 363 -21.62 -32.77 97.28
CA SER A 363 -21.12 -32.14 98.51
C SER A 363 -22.16 -31.24 99.20
N LEU A 364 -23.23 -30.84 98.50
CA LEU A 364 -24.37 -30.07 99.00
C LEU A 364 -25.52 -30.94 99.55
N GLY A 365 -25.36 -32.26 99.61
CA GLY A 365 -26.31 -33.18 100.25
C GLY A 365 -27.41 -33.75 99.35
N LEU A 366 -27.32 -33.56 98.03
CA LEU A 366 -28.23 -34.20 97.07
C LEU A 366 -27.81 -35.67 96.79
N PRO A 367 -28.74 -36.62 96.73
CA PRO A 367 -28.45 -38.05 96.49
C PRO A 367 -28.18 -38.32 95.00
N ILE A 368 -27.06 -37.81 94.49
CA ILE A 368 -26.65 -37.98 93.09
C ILE A 368 -25.44 -38.92 93.05
N ASP A 369 -25.56 -40.01 92.30
CA ASP A 369 -24.45 -40.92 92.04
C ASP A 369 -23.53 -40.34 90.95
N GLU A 370 -22.41 -39.79 91.40
CA GLU A 370 -21.39 -39.14 90.58
C GLU A 370 -20.93 -40.00 89.39
N SER A 371 -20.83 -41.31 89.60
CA SER A 371 -20.35 -42.26 88.58
C SER A 371 -21.35 -42.43 87.44
N VAL A 372 -22.63 -42.63 87.79
CA VAL A 372 -23.73 -42.79 86.84
C VAL A 372 -24.01 -41.50 86.09
N THR A 373 -23.95 -40.36 86.78
CA THR A 373 -24.22 -39.04 86.20
C THR A 373 -23.14 -38.65 85.18
N THR A 374 -21.88 -38.92 85.50
CA THR A 374 -20.75 -38.65 84.58
C THR A 374 -20.78 -39.59 83.37
N ALA A 375 -21.13 -40.88 83.58
CA ALA A 375 -21.26 -41.85 82.50
C ALA A 375 -22.42 -41.50 81.53
N ALA A 376 -23.57 -41.06 82.07
CA ALA A 376 -24.70 -40.60 81.27
C ALA A 376 -24.42 -39.27 80.54
N ALA A 377 -23.54 -38.42 81.09
CA ALA A 377 -23.17 -37.15 80.48
C ALA A 377 -22.30 -37.30 79.22
N ILE A 378 -21.54 -38.39 79.06
CA ILE A 378 -20.67 -38.62 77.90
C ILE A 378 -21.44 -38.61 76.56
N PRO A 379 -22.46 -39.48 76.34
CA PRO A 379 -23.19 -39.49 75.08
C PRO A 379 -23.97 -38.19 74.86
N VAL A 380 -24.49 -37.57 75.92
CA VAL A 380 -25.22 -36.30 75.84
C VAL A 380 -24.28 -35.17 75.43
N ALA A 381 -23.11 -35.06 76.04
CA ALA A 381 -22.11 -34.03 75.71
C ALA A 381 -21.64 -34.15 74.27
N VAL A 382 -21.34 -35.37 73.79
CA VAL A 382 -20.94 -35.60 72.40
C VAL A 382 -22.06 -35.21 71.43
N ILE A 383 -23.31 -35.60 71.68
CA ILE A 383 -24.45 -35.25 70.83
C ILE A 383 -24.71 -33.73 70.82
N VAL A 384 -24.60 -33.07 71.97
CA VAL A 384 -24.82 -31.62 72.11
C VAL A 384 -23.71 -30.84 71.40
N VAL A 385 -22.44 -31.20 71.59
CA VAL A 385 -21.31 -30.55 70.90
C VAL A 385 -21.41 -30.78 69.41
N TRP A 386 -21.69 -32.02 68.98
CA TRP A 386 -21.88 -32.35 67.57
C TRP A 386 -23.03 -31.52 66.96
N ARG A 387 -24.22 -31.49 67.60
CA ARG A 387 -25.35 -30.69 67.11
C ARG A 387 -25.06 -29.19 67.07
N THR A 388 -24.39 -28.64 68.09
CA THR A 388 -24.08 -27.22 68.17
C THR A 388 -23.10 -26.81 67.08
N VAL A 389 -22.00 -27.55 66.91
CA VAL A 389 -21.01 -27.32 65.84
C VAL A 389 -21.65 -27.46 64.46
N HIS A 390 -22.47 -28.49 64.24
CA HIS A 390 -23.17 -28.69 62.96
C HIS A 390 -24.20 -27.60 62.67
N ARG A 391 -24.91 -27.08 63.69
CA ARG A 391 -25.91 -26.02 63.54
C ARG A 391 -25.26 -24.66 63.23
N VAL A 392 -24.17 -24.31 63.93
CA VAL A 392 -23.40 -23.09 63.65
C VAL A 392 -22.86 -23.10 62.23
N ARG A 393 -22.37 -24.25 61.76
CA ARG A 393 -21.88 -24.43 60.38
C ARG A 393 -22.97 -24.24 59.33
N ARG A 394 -24.18 -24.76 59.56
CA ARG A 394 -25.33 -24.54 58.65
C ARG A 394 -25.76 -23.08 58.57
N HIS A 395 -25.60 -22.30 59.64
CA HIS A 395 -25.90 -20.87 59.59
C HIS A 395 -24.80 -20.03 58.93
N ILE A 396 -23.53 -20.41 59.08
CA ILE A 396 -22.43 -19.70 58.42
C ILE A 396 -22.39 -20.00 56.91
N HIS A 397 -22.64 -21.25 56.48
CA HIS A 397 -22.71 -21.57 55.05
C HIS A 397 -24.02 -21.09 54.37
N GLY A 398 -25.06 -20.75 55.14
CA GLY A 398 -26.28 -20.14 54.60
C GLY A 398 -26.18 -18.63 54.37
N ALA A 399 -25.21 -17.95 55.01
CA ALA A 399 -25.01 -16.51 54.85
C ALA A 399 -24.24 -16.13 53.57
N ASP A 400 -23.48 -17.05 52.98
CA ASP A 400 -22.76 -16.82 51.71
C ASP A 400 -23.63 -17.05 50.46
N THR A 401 -24.80 -17.70 50.58
CA THR A 401 -25.72 -17.93 49.44
C THR A 401 -26.72 -16.81 49.18
N ASP A 402 -26.90 -15.87 50.10
CA ASP A 402 -27.83 -14.72 49.92
C ASP A 402 -27.12 -13.45 49.38
N GLY A 403 -25.82 -13.54 49.04
CA GLY A 403 -25.01 -12.42 48.55
C GLY A 403 -24.81 -12.33 47.03
N ASP A 404 -25.16 -13.35 46.25
CA ASP A 404 -24.85 -13.42 44.80
C ASP A 404 -26.08 -13.16 43.89
N GLY A 405 -27.01 -12.34 44.39
CA GLY A 405 -28.29 -12.02 43.74
C GLY A 405 -28.41 -10.57 43.24
N GLY A 406 -27.34 -9.94 42.74
CA GLY A 406 -27.47 -8.58 42.18
C GLY A 406 -26.23 -8.01 41.52
N THR A 407 -26.01 -8.31 40.23
CA THR A 407 -26.18 -7.38 39.08
C THR A 407 -25.76 -8.05 37.78
#